data_AF-A0A522X0T0-F1
#
_entry.id   AF-A0A522X0T0-F1
#
_cell.length_a   1.000
_cell.length_b   1.000
_cell.length_c   1.000
_cell.angle_alpha   90.00
_cell.angle_beta   90.00
_cell.angle_gamma   90.00
#
_symmetry.space_group_name_H-M   'P 1'
#
loop_
_entity.id
_entity.type
_entity.pdbx_description
1 polymer ?
#
loop_
_entity_poly.entity_id
_entity_poly.type
_entity_poly.pdbx_seq_one_letter_code
_entity_poly.pdbx_strand_id
1 'polypeptide(L)'
;MNKAQFIQQIVIRTCPGLDKLPAAIAHGEQLWQGLTKAGYGDKKPAEPRDIKDDYYSLLSDRQKSWFDKFWAAFNLKTGKQRAALRWQQLGELSDSQYQTIVTAAKKEAERDHGGATRKYAEGWLSDRRWTDYTPTQTVQNQQQDNEINKLLADLNGIKRLYQQSQDEALLPQIKKLEHAIKARRPH
;
A
#
# COMPACT_ATOMS: atom_id res chain seq x y z
N MET A 1 -26.81 -18.85 -6.96
CA MET A 1 -28.11 -19.37 -6.47
C MET A 1 -27.93 -20.86 -6.37
N ASN A 2 -28.07 -21.42 -5.17
CA ASN A 2 -27.78 -22.84 -4.95
C ASN A 2 -28.97 -23.73 -5.33
N LYS A 3 -28.73 -25.02 -5.58
CA LYS A 3 -29.77 -26.00 -5.95
C LYS A 3 -30.97 -25.99 -5.00
N ALA A 4 -30.73 -25.92 -3.69
CA ALA A 4 -31.80 -25.94 -2.68
C ALA A 4 -32.74 -24.73 -2.78
N GLN A 5 -32.19 -23.52 -2.91
CA GLN A 5 -32.97 -22.29 -3.11
C GLN A 5 -33.74 -22.31 -4.42
N PHE A 6 -33.17 -22.88 -5.48
CA PHE A 6 -33.85 -23.05 -6.76
C PHE A 6 -35.06 -23.97 -6.64
N ILE A 7 -34.87 -25.16 -6.07
CA ILE A 7 -35.96 -26.13 -5.90
C ILE A 7 -37.06 -25.55 -5.02
N GLN A 8 -36.69 -24.86 -3.93
CA GLN A 8 -37.67 -24.18 -3.07
C GLN A 8 -38.51 -23.16 -3.84
N GLN A 9 -37.90 -22.34 -4.70
CA GLN A 9 -38.62 -21.37 -5.53
C GLN A 9 -39.54 -22.02 -6.55
N ILE A 10 -39.12 -23.15 -7.15
CA ILE A 10 -39.97 -23.92 -8.05
C ILE A 10 -41.17 -24.49 -7.29
N VAL A 11 -40.93 -25.14 -6.15
CA VAL A 11 -42.00 -25.71 -5.31
C VAL A 11 -43.00 -24.64 -4.88
N ILE A 12 -42.56 -23.46 -4.43
CA ILE A 12 -43.46 -22.36 -4.05
C ILE A 12 -44.35 -21.92 -5.22
N ARG A 13 -43.83 -21.96 -6.46
CA ARG A 13 -44.56 -21.47 -7.65
C ARG A 13 -45.43 -22.52 -8.31
N THR A 14 -45.06 -23.79 -8.23
CA THR A 14 -45.69 -24.86 -9.03
C THR A 14 -46.37 -25.93 -8.20
N CYS A 15 -46.25 -25.92 -6.86
CA CYS A 15 -46.88 -26.93 -6.01
C CYS A 15 -48.31 -26.52 -5.62
N PRO A 16 -49.35 -27.22 -6.12
CA PRO A 16 -50.75 -26.86 -5.84
C PRO A 16 -51.24 -27.30 -4.44
N GLY A 17 -50.49 -28.15 -3.73
CA GLY A 17 -50.84 -28.67 -2.42
C GLY A 17 -49.74 -29.56 -1.83
N LEU A 18 -49.78 -29.78 -0.51
CA LEU A 18 -48.76 -30.56 0.23
C LEU A 18 -48.67 -32.03 -0.21
N ASP A 19 -49.78 -32.60 -0.67
CA ASP A 19 -49.86 -33.96 -1.20
C ASP A 19 -49.05 -34.13 -2.50
N LYS A 20 -48.78 -33.04 -3.22
CA LYS A 20 -47.98 -33.01 -4.46
C LYS A 20 -46.54 -32.57 -4.24
N LEU A 21 -46.14 -32.30 -3.01
CA LEU A 21 -44.80 -31.82 -2.68
C LEU A 21 -43.67 -32.72 -3.21
N PRO A 22 -43.75 -34.08 -3.10
CA PRO A 22 -42.70 -34.95 -3.64
C PRO A 22 -42.55 -34.81 -5.17
N ALA A 23 -43.67 -34.69 -5.89
CA ALA A 23 -43.67 -34.53 -7.34
C ALA A 23 -43.11 -33.16 -7.76
N ALA A 24 -43.45 -32.10 -7.03
CA ALA A 24 -42.93 -30.76 -7.28
C ALA A 24 -41.41 -30.66 -7.03
N ILE A 25 -40.90 -31.34 -6.00
CA ILE A 25 -39.45 -31.45 -5.74
C ILE A 25 -38.77 -32.18 -6.88
N ALA A 26 -39.29 -33.35 -7.29
CA ALA A 26 -38.71 -34.15 -8.38
C ALA A 26 -38.67 -33.36 -9.70
N HIS A 27 -39.72 -32.60 -10.02
CA HIS A 27 -39.75 -31.70 -11.17
C HIS A 27 -38.68 -30.60 -11.07
N GLY A 28 -38.55 -29.96 -9.91
CA GLY A 28 -37.49 -28.97 -9.66
C GLY A 28 -36.07 -29.54 -9.82
N GLU A 29 -35.85 -30.79 -9.40
CA GLU A 29 -34.57 -31.47 -9.59
C GLU A 29 -34.25 -31.77 -11.06
N GLN A 30 -35.24 -32.25 -11.82
CA GLN A 30 -35.08 -32.52 -13.24
C GLN A 30 -34.76 -31.23 -14.03
N LEU A 31 -35.47 -30.14 -13.72
CA LEU A 31 -35.20 -28.82 -14.28
C LEU A 31 -33.80 -28.34 -13.96
N TRP A 32 -33.38 -28.46 -12.71
CA TRP A 32 -32.03 -28.10 -12.28
C TRP A 32 -30.95 -28.90 -13.03
N GLN A 33 -31.15 -30.20 -13.20
CA GLN A 33 -30.24 -31.05 -13.97
C GLN A 33 -30.19 -30.64 -15.45
N GLY A 34 -31.33 -30.35 -16.07
CA GLY A 34 -31.41 -29.88 -17.45
C GLY A 34 -30.70 -28.55 -17.65
N LEU A 35 -30.92 -27.59 -16.75
CA LEU A 35 -30.23 -26.30 -16.73
C LEU A 35 -28.72 -26.49 -16.57
N THR A 36 -28.29 -27.36 -15.64
CA THR A 36 -26.86 -27.60 -15.39
C THR A 36 -26.18 -28.19 -16.62
N LYS A 37 -26.84 -29.12 -17.33
CA LYS A 37 -26.36 -29.66 -18.62
C LYS A 37 -26.28 -28.59 -19.71
N ALA A 38 -27.20 -27.62 -19.72
CA ALA A 38 -27.19 -26.48 -20.63
C ALA A 38 -26.22 -25.35 -20.22
N GLY A 39 -25.43 -25.53 -19.14
CA GLY A 39 -24.44 -24.56 -18.67
C GLY A 39 -24.98 -23.53 -17.66
N TYR A 40 -26.22 -23.68 -17.21
CA TYR A 40 -26.86 -22.86 -16.17
C TYR A 40 -26.92 -23.61 -14.85
N GLY A 41 -26.36 -23.10 -13.76
CA GLY A 41 -26.44 -23.82 -12.49
C GLY A 41 -25.48 -23.26 -11.45
N ASP A 42 -25.12 -24.08 -10.48
CA ASP A 42 -24.08 -23.73 -9.52
C ASP A 42 -22.84 -23.28 -10.28
N LYS A 43 -22.41 -22.04 -10.00
CA LYS A 43 -21.08 -21.58 -10.43
C LYS A 43 -20.12 -22.65 -9.93
N LYS A 44 -19.27 -23.20 -10.82
CA LYS A 44 -18.19 -24.13 -10.43
C LYS A 44 -17.62 -23.64 -9.10
N PRO A 45 -17.50 -24.51 -8.07
CA PRO A 45 -16.83 -24.11 -6.85
C PRO A 45 -15.52 -23.46 -7.26
N ALA A 46 -15.28 -22.24 -6.79
CA ALA A 46 -14.05 -21.54 -7.09
C ALA A 46 -12.94 -22.52 -6.74
N GLU A 47 -12.20 -22.98 -7.75
CA GLU A 47 -11.05 -23.85 -7.53
C GLU A 47 -10.22 -23.19 -6.42
N PRO A 48 -9.69 -23.96 -5.46
CA PRO A 48 -8.81 -23.40 -4.45
C PRO A 48 -7.77 -22.57 -5.20
N ARG A 49 -7.74 -21.25 -4.96
CA ARG A 49 -6.85 -20.35 -5.67
C ARG A 49 -5.47 -20.96 -5.59
N ASP A 50 -4.95 -21.31 -6.75
CA ASP A 50 -3.63 -21.90 -6.93
C ASP A 50 -2.64 -21.13 -6.03
N ILE A 51 -1.88 -21.83 -5.20
CA ILE A 51 -0.85 -21.25 -4.31
C ILE A 51 0.16 -20.39 -5.11
N LYS A 52 0.14 -20.55 -6.44
CA LYS A 52 0.77 -19.71 -7.47
C LYS A 52 0.52 -18.21 -7.34
N ASP A 53 -0.51 -17.77 -6.62
CA ASP A 53 -0.83 -16.35 -6.43
C ASP A 53 -0.25 -15.72 -5.15
N ASP A 54 0.54 -16.44 -4.34
CA ASP A 54 1.22 -15.84 -3.19
C ASP A 54 2.54 -15.15 -3.58
N TYR A 55 2.44 -14.12 -4.41
CA TYR A 55 3.59 -13.32 -4.84
C TYR A 55 4.25 -12.57 -3.67
N TYR A 56 3.53 -12.36 -2.57
CA TYR A 56 4.11 -11.75 -1.38
C TYR A 56 5.18 -12.62 -0.72
N SER A 57 5.02 -13.95 -0.67
CA SER A 57 6.03 -14.83 -0.07
C SER A 57 7.32 -14.91 -0.89
N LEU A 58 7.23 -14.67 -2.21
CA LEU A 58 8.37 -14.63 -3.14
C LEU A 58 9.28 -13.40 -2.97
N LEU A 59 8.82 -12.37 -2.26
CA LEU A 59 9.63 -11.18 -2.00
C LEU A 59 10.75 -11.47 -1.00
N SER A 60 11.92 -10.84 -1.20
CA SER A 60 12.99 -10.83 -0.19
C SER A 60 12.52 -10.14 1.09
N ASP A 61 13.13 -10.42 2.25
CA ASP A 61 12.72 -9.80 3.53
C ASP A 61 12.81 -8.27 3.48
N ARG A 62 13.81 -7.76 2.75
CA ARG A 62 13.97 -6.33 2.48
C ARG A 62 12.82 -5.80 1.63
N GLN A 63 12.48 -6.47 0.54
CA GLN A 63 11.34 -6.10 -0.31
C GLN A 63 10.02 -6.15 0.46
N LYS A 64 9.82 -7.16 1.33
CA LYS A 64 8.63 -7.29 2.19
C LYS A 64 8.49 -6.09 3.11
N SER A 65 9.55 -5.70 3.80
CA SER A 65 9.55 -4.54 4.70
C SER A 65 9.14 -3.25 3.97
N TRP A 66 9.69 -3.01 2.78
CA TRP A 66 9.33 -1.83 1.98
C TRP A 66 7.93 -1.93 1.36
N PHE A 67 7.53 -3.13 0.93
CA PHE A 67 6.20 -3.38 0.40
C PHE A 67 5.12 -3.14 1.46
N ASP A 68 5.32 -3.57 2.71
CA ASP A 68 4.36 -3.34 3.78
C ASP A 68 4.21 -1.84 4.09
N LYS A 69 5.31 -1.07 4.07
CA LYS A 69 5.27 0.41 4.17
C LYS A 69 4.49 1.03 3.01
N PHE A 70 4.75 0.59 1.79
CA PHE A 70 4.00 1.02 0.59
C PHE A 70 2.51 0.67 0.71
N TRP A 71 2.20 -0.56 1.12
CA TRP A 71 0.84 -1.06 1.24
C TRP A 71 0.04 -0.31 2.32
N ALA A 72 0.70 0.05 3.42
CA ALA A 72 0.15 0.95 4.42
C ALA A 72 -0.13 2.34 3.83
N ALA A 73 0.85 2.94 3.14
CA ALA A 73 0.76 4.29 2.58
C ALA A 73 -0.28 4.43 1.47
N PHE A 74 -0.43 3.45 0.58
CA PHE A 74 -1.36 3.51 -0.55
C PHE A 74 -2.83 3.47 -0.12
N ASN A 75 -3.17 2.93 1.06
CA ASN A 75 -4.52 2.99 1.64
C ASN A 75 -5.70 2.52 0.75
N LEU A 76 -5.45 1.64 -0.24
CA LEU A 76 -6.51 0.95 -1.01
C LEU A 76 -6.28 -0.56 -0.87
N LYS A 77 -7.07 -1.21 -0.01
CA LYS A 77 -6.83 -2.59 0.45
C LYS A 77 -7.40 -3.65 -0.49
N THR A 78 -7.10 -3.52 -1.78
CA THR A 78 -7.56 -4.46 -2.83
C THR A 78 -6.40 -4.88 -3.73
N GLY A 79 -6.33 -6.17 -4.06
CA GLY A 79 -5.31 -6.70 -4.98
C GLY A 79 -3.89 -6.78 -4.42
N LYS A 80 -3.71 -7.04 -3.11
CA LYS A 80 -2.37 -7.13 -2.46
C LYS A 80 -1.41 -8.04 -3.22
N GLN A 81 -1.86 -9.23 -3.63
CA GLN A 81 -1.02 -10.21 -4.34
C GLN A 81 -0.56 -9.72 -5.71
N ARG A 82 -1.45 -9.07 -6.47
CA ARG A 82 -1.10 -8.50 -7.78
C ARG A 82 -0.18 -7.29 -7.64
N ALA A 83 -0.33 -6.50 -6.57
CA ALA A 83 0.61 -5.45 -6.22
C ALA A 83 1.98 -6.02 -5.82
N ALA A 84 2.03 -7.11 -5.05
CA ALA A 84 3.28 -7.79 -4.68
C ALA A 84 4.02 -8.34 -5.90
N LEU A 85 3.31 -8.92 -6.88
CA LEU A 85 3.89 -9.32 -8.16
C LEU A 85 4.56 -8.13 -8.88
N ARG A 86 3.86 -6.98 -8.99
CA ARG A 86 4.45 -5.79 -9.62
C ARG A 86 5.62 -5.24 -8.83
N TRP A 87 5.57 -5.31 -7.52
CA TRP A 87 6.67 -4.93 -6.64
C TRP A 87 7.91 -5.80 -6.88
N GLN A 88 7.73 -7.12 -6.97
CA GLN A 88 8.79 -8.06 -7.31
C GLN A 88 9.44 -7.72 -8.66
N GLN A 89 8.63 -7.35 -9.66
CA GLN A 89 9.09 -6.98 -11.00
C GLN A 89 9.89 -5.68 -11.05
N LEU A 90 9.85 -4.84 -10.00
CA LEU A 90 10.72 -3.67 -9.90
C LEU A 90 12.19 -4.06 -9.65
N GLY A 91 12.44 -5.30 -9.19
CA GLY A 91 13.76 -5.77 -8.81
C GLY A 91 14.22 -5.22 -7.45
N GLU A 92 15.52 -5.32 -7.20
CA GLU A 92 16.15 -4.75 -6.00
C GLU A 92 16.51 -3.28 -6.25
N LEU A 93 15.70 -2.38 -5.68
CA LEU A 93 15.95 -0.95 -5.71
C LEU A 93 16.79 -0.49 -4.50
N SER A 94 17.32 0.73 -4.56
CA SER A 94 17.92 1.37 -3.38
C SER A 94 16.85 1.75 -2.36
N ASP A 95 17.25 1.90 -1.09
CA ASP A 95 16.32 2.36 -0.04
C ASP A 95 15.76 3.75 -0.34
N SER A 96 16.56 4.62 -0.98
CA SER A 96 16.09 5.94 -1.43
C SER A 96 14.98 5.84 -2.48
N GLN A 97 15.10 4.91 -3.42
CA GLN A 97 14.06 4.68 -4.43
C GLN A 97 12.78 4.11 -3.82
N TYR A 98 12.90 3.13 -2.91
CA TYR A 98 11.74 2.63 -2.18
C TYR A 98 11.05 3.72 -1.35
N GLN A 99 11.83 4.55 -0.67
CA GLN A 99 11.32 5.70 0.08
C GLN A 99 10.55 6.66 -0.84
N THR A 100 11.05 6.95 -2.05
CA THR A 100 10.34 7.78 -3.04
C THR A 100 9.01 7.16 -3.44
N ILE A 101 8.98 5.85 -3.72
CA ILE A 101 7.75 5.13 -4.08
C ILE A 101 6.71 5.19 -2.94
N VAL A 102 7.13 4.94 -1.70
CA VAL A 102 6.25 5.01 -0.52
C VAL A 102 5.71 6.43 -0.32
N THR A 103 6.56 7.44 -0.50
CA THR A 103 6.16 8.85 -0.37
C THR A 103 5.13 9.23 -1.44
N ALA A 104 5.39 8.85 -2.69
CA ALA A 104 4.48 9.05 -3.82
C ALA A 104 3.14 8.33 -3.60
N ALA A 105 3.16 7.10 -3.06
CA ALA A 105 1.97 6.33 -2.76
C ALA A 105 1.09 6.99 -1.69
N LYS A 106 1.71 7.59 -0.65
CA LYS A 106 0.98 8.38 0.35
C LYS A 106 0.29 9.58 -0.28
N LYS A 107 0.96 10.29 -1.19
CA LYS A 107 0.39 11.42 -1.90
C LYS A 107 -0.73 11.02 -2.85
N GLU A 108 -0.61 9.89 -3.54
CA GLU A 108 -1.69 9.35 -4.36
C GLU A 108 -2.90 8.94 -3.51
N ALA A 109 -2.70 8.51 -2.25
CA ALA A 109 -3.80 8.21 -1.34
C ALA A 109 -4.55 9.46 -0.85
N GLU A 110 -3.86 10.60 -0.75
CA GLU A 110 -4.43 11.91 -0.39
C GLU A 110 -5.06 12.63 -1.60
N ARG A 111 -4.84 12.15 -2.82
CA ARG A 111 -5.26 12.81 -4.06
C ARG A 111 -6.77 12.73 -4.24
N ASP A 112 -7.39 13.87 -4.50
CA ASP A 112 -8.77 13.90 -4.98
C ASP A 112 -8.83 13.45 -6.45
N HIS A 113 -9.68 12.46 -6.71
CA HIS A 113 -9.86 11.87 -8.03
C HIS A 113 -11.05 12.47 -8.80
N GLY A 114 -11.76 13.45 -8.23
CA GLY A 114 -12.78 14.23 -8.97
C GLY A 114 -13.87 13.36 -9.62
N GLY A 115 -14.25 12.26 -8.98
CA GLY A 115 -15.23 11.29 -9.49
C GLY A 115 -14.65 10.14 -10.34
N ALA A 116 -13.38 10.19 -10.73
CA ALA A 116 -12.72 9.07 -11.40
C ALA A 116 -12.43 7.93 -10.41
N THR A 117 -12.58 6.69 -10.87
CA THR A 117 -12.19 5.52 -10.05
C THR A 117 -10.68 5.51 -9.84
N ARG A 118 -10.27 5.49 -8.58
CA ARG A 118 -8.87 5.36 -8.17
C ARG A 118 -8.24 4.09 -8.76
N LYS A 119 -7.05 4.21 -9.37
CA LYS A 119 -6.31 3.04 -9.86
C LYS A 119 -5.88 2.13 -8.71
N TYR A 120 -5.95 0.82 -8.93
CA TYR A 120 -5.40 -0.16 -8.00
C TYR A 120 -3.87 -0.06 -7.92
N ALA A 121 -3.31 -0.51 -6.79
CA ALA A 121 -1.86 -0.49 -6.54
C ALA A 121 -1.05 -1.18 -7.65
N GLU A 122 -1.56 -2.30 -8.20
CA GLU A 122 -0.95 -2.98 -9.35
C GLU A 122 -0.82 -2.05 -10.57
N GLY A 123 -1.90 -1.38 -10.97
CA GLY A 123 -1.91 -0.49 -12.13
C GLY A 123 -1.05 0.75 -11.88
N TRP A 124 -1.10 1.29 -10.66
CA TRP A 124 -0.26 2.42 -10.27
C TRP A 124 1.23 2.08 -10.31
N LEU A 125 1.60 0.87 -9.85
CA LEU A 125 2.98 0.38 -9.93
C LEU A 125 3.40 0.07 -11.38
N SER A 126 2.51 -0.52 -12.17
CA SER A 126 2.80 -0.87 -13.58
C SER A 126 3.08 0.37 -14.43
N ASP A 127 2.30 1.42 -14.21
CA ASP A 127 2.43 2.71 -14.92
C ASP A 127 3.60 3.56 -14.40
N ARG A 128 4.33 3.08 -13.39
CA ARG A 128 5.44 3.81 -12.75
C ARG A 128 5.09 5.21 -12.27
N ARG A 129 3.85 5.46 -11.84
CA ARG A 129 3.36 6.81 -11.49
C ARG A 129 4.13 7.52 -10.37
N TRP A 130 4.97 6.81 -9.62
CA TRP A 130 5.90 7.43 -8.69
C TRP A 130 7.02 8.23 -9.36
N THR A 131 7.29 8.05 -10.66
CA THR A 131 8.32 8.82 -11.39
C THR A 131 7.86 10.25 -11.65
N ASP A 132 6.55 10.45 -11.78
CA ASP A 132 5.95 11.79 -11.92
C ASP A 132 5.97 12.55 -10.59
N TYR A 133 6.18 11.83 -9.48
CA TYR A 133 6.29 12.42 -8.16
C TYR A 133 7.68 13.01 -7.96
N THR A 134 7.79 14.32 -8.07
CA THR A 134 8.92 15.06 -7.52
C THR A 134 8.69 15.24 -6.02
N PRO A 135 9.46 14.57 -5.13
CA PRO A 135 9.39 14.87 -3.71
C PRO A 135 9.70 16.35 -3.56
N THR A 136 8.76 17.10 -2.97
CA THR A 136 9.01 18.48 -2.58
C THR A 136 10.24 18.43 -1.68
N GLN A 137 11.33 19.11 -2.05
CA GLN A 137 12.62 19.09 -1.34
C GLN A 137 12.53 19.51 0.14
N THR A 138 11.34 19.87 0.60
CA THR A 138 11.05 20.37 1.94
C THR A 138 11.45 19.44 3.06
N VAL A 139 11.32 18.11 2.93
CA VAL A 139 11.53 17.23 4.11
C VAL A 139 13.01 17.02 4.45
N GLN A 140 13.88 16.85 3.43
CA GLN A 140 15.33 16.73 3.66
C GLN A 140 15.95 18.07 4.05
N ASN A 141 15.55 19.16 3.39
CA ASN A 141 16.00 20.50 3.76
C ASN A 141 15.54 20.86 5.17
N GLN A 142 14.29 20.53 5.57
CA GLN A 142 13.82 20.80 6.95
C GLN A 142 14.63 20.09 8.03
N GLN A 143 15.04 18.84 7.80
CA GLN A 143 15.88 18.12 8.78
C GLN A 143 17.27 18.76 8.87
N GLN A 144 17.87 19.09 7.73
CA GLN A 144 19.17 19.74 7.67
C GLN A 144 19.14 21.16 8.27
N ASP A 145 18.09 21.92 8.00
CA ASP A 145 17.85 23.26 8.57
C ASP A 145 17.65 23.19 10.09
N ASN A 146 16.90 22.21 10.59
CA ASN A 146 16.72 22.00 12.04
C ASN A 146 18.04 21.69 12.74
N GLU A 147 18.89 20.86 12.15
CA GLU A 147 20.20 20.56 12.70
C GLU A 147 21.15 21.77 12.68
N ILE A 148 21.13 22.56 11.59
CA ILE A 148 21.92 23.80 11.50
C ILE A 148 21.44 24.82 12.54
N ASN A 149 20.13 24.98 12.71
CA ASN A 149 19.56 25.88 13.72
C ASN A 149 19.96 25.48 15.15
N LYS A 150 19.99 24.18 15.43
CA LYS A 150 20.46 23.66 16.73
C LYS A 150 21.95 23.98 16.96
N LEU A 151 22.80 23.72 15.97
CA LEU A 151 24.24 24.03 16.06
C LEU A 151 24.51 25.53 16.23
N LEU A 152 23.69 26.39 15.59
CA LEU A 152 23.77 27.84 15.76
C LEU A 152 23.35 28.29 17.17
N ALA A 153 22.31 27.66 17.74
CA ALA A 153 21.89 27.94 19.12
C ALA A 153 23.00 27.55 20.12
N ASP A 154 23.59 26.36 19.95
CA ASP A 154 24.70 25.89 20.78
C ASP A 154 25.92 26.82 20.67
N LEU A 155 26.26 27.23 19.45
CA LEU A 155 27.37 28.16 19.20
C LEU A 155 27.13 29.52 19.85
N ASN A 156 25.91 30.06 19.77
CA ASN A 156 25.56 31.32 20.41
C ASN A 156 25.60 31.22 21.94
N GLY A 157 25.18 30.09 22.50
CA GLY A 157 25.29 29.81 23.93
C GLY A 157 26.75 29.83 24.40
N ILE A 158 27.62 29.08 23.72
CA ILE A 158 29.05 28.99 24.08
C ILE A 158 29.76 30.33 23.87
N LYS A 159 29.45 31.08 22.80
CA LYS A 159 30.02 32.43 22.57
C LYS A 159 29.65 33.40 23.70
N ARG A 160 28.42 33.35 24.22
CA ARG A 160 28.02 34.17 25.38
C ARG A 160 28.78 33.79 26.64
N LEU A 161 28.94 32.49 26.91
CA LEU A 161 29.72 32.01 28.05
C LEU A 161 31.18 32.47 27.95
N TYR A 162 31.80 32.34 26.76
CA TYR A 162 33.14 32.82 26.51
C TYR A 162 33.28 34.33 26.74
N GLN A 163 32.31 35.13 26.30
CA GLN A 163 32.32 36.58 26.54
C GLN A 163 32.22 36.94 28.03
N GLN A 164 31.56 36.11 28.85
CA GLN A 164 31.39 36.35 30.28
C GLN A 164 32.57 35.83 31.12
N SER A 165 33.06 34.62 30.82
CA SER A 165 34.11 33.96 31.61
C SER A 165 35.52 34.20 31.08
N GLN A 166 35.66 34.60 29.80
CA GLN A 166 36.93 34.64 29.06
C GLN A 166 37.74 33.33 29.13
N ASP A 167 37.05 32.21 29.34
CA ASP A 167 37.68 30.90 29.49
C ASP A 167 38.17 30.37 28.13
N GLU A 168 39.49 30.31 27.95
CA GLU A 168 40.14 29.82 26.73
C GLU A 168 39.81 28.35 26.42
N ALA A 169 39.38 27.57 27.41
CA ALA A 169 38.96 26.17 27.22
C ALA A 169 37.71 26.03 26.33
N LEU A 170 36.95 27.13 26.11
CA LEU A 170 35.77 27.14 25.25
C LEU A 170 36.09 27.36 23.76
N LEU A 171 37.27 27.91 23.43
CA LEU A 171 37.68 28.19 22.04
C LEU A 171 37.71 26.94 21.13
N PRO A 172 38.18 25.76 21.57
CA PRO A 172 38.13 24.54 20.75
C PRO A 172 36.70 24.10 20.42
N GLN A 173 35.76 24.27 21.35
CA GLN A 173 34.35 23.90 21.14
C GLN A 173 33.68 24.83 20.14
N ILE A 174 33.97 26.15 20.20
CA ILE A 174 33.48 27.13 19.22
C ILE A 174 33.95 26.76 17.82
N LYS A 175 35.25 26.50 17.63
CA LYS A 175 35.82 26.10 16.33
C LYS A 175 35.18 24.81 15.79
N LYS A 176 34.92 23.83 16.66
CA LYS A 176 34.26 22.57 16.30
C LYS A 176 32.85 22.79 15.78
N LEU A 177 32.07 23.64 16.44
CA LEU A 177 30.70 23.98 16.00
C LEU A 177 30.70 24.78 14.70
N GLU A 178 31.62 25.73 14.53
CA GLU A 178 31.76 26.51 13.28
C GLU A 178 32.09 25.59 12.09
N HIS A 179 33.00 24.64 12.28
CA HIS A 179 33.32 23.64 11.25
C HIS A 179 32.12 22.74 10.93
N ALA A 180 31.39 22.28 11.94
CA ALA A 180 30.20 21.44 11.76
C ALA A 180 29.09 22.17 10.98
N ILE A 181 28.89 23.46 11.23
CA ILE A 181 27.95 24.30 10.48
C ILE A 181 28.42 24.47 9.03
N LYS A 182 29.71 24.78 8.82
CA LYS A 182 30.27 24.98 7.48
C LYS A 182 30.19 23.73 6.61
N ALA A 183 30.43 22.55 7.18
CA ALA A 183 30.33 21.27 6.47
C ALA A 183 28.90 20.91 6.05
N ARG A 184 27.88 21.54 6.66
CA ARG A 184 26.46 21.23 6.45
C ARG A 184 25.70 22.28 5.63
N ARG A 185 26.30 23.45 5.35
CA ARG A 185 25.72 24.44 4.43
C ARG A 185 25.94 23.99 2.97
N PRO A 186 24.90 23.96 2.12
CA PRO A 186 25.10 23.81 0.68
C PRO A 186 25.80 25.04 0.11
N HIS A 187 26.67 24.83 -0.89
CA HIS A 187 27.34 25.87 -1.68
C HIS A 187 26.37 26.52 -2.67
#